data_AF-A0A953F4K6-F1
#
_entry.id   AF-A0A953F4K6-F1
#
_cell.length_a   1.000
_cell.length_b   1.000
_cell.length_c   1.000
_cell.angle_alpha   90.00
_cell.angle_beta   90.00
_cell.angle_gamma   90.00
#
_symmetry.space_group_name_H-M   'P 1'
#
loop_
_entity.id
_entity.type
_entity.pdbx_description
1 polymer ?
#
loop_
_entity_poly.entity_id
_entity_poly.type
_entity_poly.pdbx_seq_one_letter_code
_entity_poly.pdbx_strand_id
1 'polypeptide(L)'
;MLRRSVLATAASGALAAAIFGAVVWSRPTAAPYTEDSIAAAAREAFANDQPGSLLEQKAPPPGFPVSSIVGTPAGARWRKLPSFLGRSAVVYQLRRGPTRGDLFVVRLAASPRAPKIELSRVPVSPQPVSTAGMTSAVWREQGLLFALVVEGGDGEYRRFIAAHPVVAMLAPARQR
;
A
#
# COMPACT_ATOMS: atom_id res chain seq x y z
N MET A 1 28.47 41.77 -59.58
CA MET A 1 27.39 42.22 -60.47
C MET A 1 26.92 41.04 -61.31
N LEU A 2 25.62 40.71 -61.27
CA LEU A 2 24.85 39.97 -62.30
C LEU A 2 25.31 38.50 -62.57
N ARG A 3 24.48 37.47 -62.81
CA ARG A 3 23.07 37.24 -63.14
C ARG A 3 22.87 35.70 -62.96
N ARG A 4 21.76 35.19 -62.37
CA ARG A 4 20.55 34.71 -63.08
C ARG A 4 20.92 33.75 -64.25
N SER A 5 20.45 32.52 -64.43
CA SER A 5 19.16 31.86 -64.15
C SER A 5 19.20 30.46 -64.86
N VAL A 6 18.74 29.34 -64.27
CA VAL A 6 17.43 28.64 -64.50
C VAL A 6 17.51 27.37 -65.39
N LEU A 7 16.65 26.39 -65.04
CA LEU A 7 16.20 25.13 -65.69
C LEU A 7 16.92 23.85 -65.21
N ALA A 8 16.35 23.03 -64.30
CA ALA A 8 15.10 22.26 -64.31
C ALA A 8 15.07 21.13 -65.34
N THR A 9 15.24 19.87 -64.90
CA THR A 9 14.62 18.72 -65.55
C THR A 9 14.39 17.59 -64.55
N ALA A 10 13.17 17.05 -64.58
CA ALA A 10 12.57 16.10 -63.66
C ALA A 10 12.80 14.63 -64.06
N ALA A 11 12.69 13.72 -63.10
CA ALA A 11 11.91 12.46 -63.16
C ALA A 11 12.33 11.55 -61.98
N SER A 12 11.50 11.43 -60.95
CA SER A 12 10.51 10.34 -60.76
C SER A 12 11.13 9.05 -60.21
N GLY A 13 10.94 8.78 -58.92
CA GLY A 13 11.38 7.54 -58.29
C GLY A 13 10.72 7.27 -56.94
N ALA A 14 9.50 6.75 -56.99
CA ALA A 14 8.87 5.81 -56.04
C ALA A 14 8.82 6.11 -54.51
N LEU A 15 7.57 6.34 -54.06
CA LEU A 15 6.94 5.80 -52.84
C LEU A 15 7.86 5.17 -51.76
N ALA A 16 7.96 5.82 -50.61
CA ALA A 16 8.11 5.09 -49.35
C ALA A 16 7.18 5.71 -48.30
N ALA A 17 6.16 4.93 -47.97
CA ALA A 17 5.03 5.28 -47.14
C ALA A 17 5.43 5.79 -45.76
N ALA A 18 4.67 6.77 -45.28
CA ALA A 18 4.66 7.20 -43.90
C ALA A 18 4.34 6.01 -42.98
N ILE A 19 5.35 5.50 -42.28
CA ILE A 19 5.11 4.65 -41.11
C ILE A 19 4.77 5.60 -39.97
N PHE A 20 3.53 6.09 -39.95
CA PHE A 20 2.87 6.41 -38.68
C PHE A 20 2.65 5.08 -37.97
N GLY A 21 3.71 4.56 -37.37
CA GLY A 21 3.63 3.46 -36.44
C GLY A 21 2.83 3.98 -35.25
N ALA A 22 1.55 3.66 -35.22
CA ALA A 22 0.75 3.73 -34.02
C ALA A 22 1.43 2.83 -32.99
N VAL A 23 2.32 3.41 -32.19
CA VAL A 23 2.75 2.84 -30.91
C VAL A 23 1.52 2.92 -30.03
N VAL A 24 0.61 1.97 -30.24
CA VAL A 24 -0.38 1.59 -29.25
C VAL A 24 0.45 1.07 -28.09
N TRP A 25 0.75 1.97 -27.16
CA TRP A 25 1.26 1.61 -25.85
C TRP A 25 0.26 0.62 -25.26
N SER A 26 0.55 -0.66 -25.41
CA SER A 26 0.08 -1.72 -24.53
C SER A 26 0.57 -1.34 -23.14
N ARG A 27 -0.21 -0.50 -22.45
CA ARG A 27 0.03 -0.22 -21.03
C ARG A 27 -0.07 -1.59 -20.35
N PRO A 28 1.01 -2.13 -19.79
CA PRO A 28 0.93 -3.40 -19.08
C PRO A 28 -0.15 -3.22 -18.02
N THR A 29 -1.20 -4.03 -18.10
CA THR A 29 -2.23 -4.10 -17.07
C THR A 29 -1.49 -4.45 -15.80
N ALA A 30 -1.35 -3.48 -14.89
CA ALA A 30 -0.60 -3.69 -13.65
C ALA A 30 -1.16 -4.94 -12.97
N ALA A 31 -0.29 -5.92 -12.70
CA ALA A 31 -0.69 -7.14 -12.03
C ALA A 31 -1.44 -6.81 -10.74
N PRO A 32 -2.48 -7.58 -10.38
CA PRO A 32 -3.20 -7.34 -9.14
C PRO A 32 -2.24 -7.44 -7.95
N TYR A 33 -2.40 -6.56 -6.96
CA TYR A 33 -1.68 -6.68 -5.70
C TYR A 33 -2.19 -7.89 -4.93
N THR A 34 -1.28 -8.81 -4.62
CA THR A 34 -1.49 -9.97 -3.75
C THR A 34 -1.22 -9.60 -2.29
N GLU A 35 -1.69 -10.43 -1.37
CA GLU A 35 -1.44 -10.28 0.07
C GLU A 35 0.06 -10.11 0.39
N ASP A 36 0.90 -10.97 -0.19
CA ASP A 36 2.36 -10.92 0.00
C ASP A 36 2.97 -9.62 -0.50
N SER A 37 2.52 -9.12 -1.67
CA SER A 37 3.02 -7.86 -2.23
C SER A 37 2.63 -6.66 -1.37
N ILE A 38 1.45 -6.70 -0.74
CA ILE A 38 0.97 -5.66 0.17
C ILE A 38 1.78 -5.71 1.47
N ALA A 39 1.98 -6.91 2.03
CA ALA A 39 2.78 -7.10 3.23
C ALA A 39 4.24 -6.69 3.01
N ALA A 40 4.82 -6.99 1.84
CA ALA A 40 6.16 -6.55 1.46
C ALA A 40 6.24 -5.01 1.37
N ALA A 41 5.31 -4.37 0.65
CA ALA A 41 5.29 -2.91 0.54
C ALA A 41 5.09 -2.21 1.90
N ALA A 42 4.26 -2.77 2.78
CA ALA A 42 4.06 -2.24 4.12
C ALA A 42 5.34 -2.35 4.97
N ARG A 43 6.04 -3.49 4.93
CA ARG A 43 7.31 -3.71 5.63
C ARG A 43 8.41 -2.78 5.12
N GLU A 44 8.51 -2.60 3.81
CA GLU A 44 9.46 -1.67 3.21
C GLU A 44 9.17 -0.23 3.65
N ALA A 45 7.89 0.20 3.60
CA ALA A 45 7.50 1.52 4.06
C ALA A 45 7.75 1.73 5.56
N PHE A 46 7.58 0.68 6.37
CA PHE A 46 7.86 0.68 7.81
C PHE A 46 9.36 0.82 8.09
N ALA A 47 10.19 0.03 7.40
CA ALA A 47 11.65 0.04 7.55
C ALA A 47 12.27 1.38 7.14
N ASN A 48 11.71 2.00 6.10
CA ASN A 48 12.16 3.30 5.58
C ASN A 48 11.59 4.50 6.36
N ASP A 49 10.63 4.29 7.26
CA ASP A 49 10.02 5.38 8.03
C ASP A 49 10.94 5.82 9.18
N GLN A 50 11.49 7.02 9.03
CA GLN A 50 12.35 7.61 10.06
C GLN A 50 11.53 8.10 11.26
N PRO A 51 12.06 7.98 12.48
CA PRO A 51 11.48 8.61 13.67
C PRO A 51 11.41 10.13 13.45
N GLY A 52 10.21 10.70 13.39
CA GLY A 52 10.03 12.14 13.19
C GLY A 52 9.48 12.58 11.82
N SER A 53 9.10 11.64 10.94
CA SER A 53 8.19 11.93 9.83
C SER A 53 7.01 12.80 10.31
N LEU A 54 6.51 13.72 9.47
CA LEU A 54 5.47 14.69 9.84
C LEU A 54 4.18 14.01 10.34
N LEU A 55 4.15 13.74 11.64
CA LEU A 55 3.03 13.10 12.32
C LEU A 55 2.04 14.17 12.75
N GLU A 56 0.80 13.97 12.36
CA GLU A 56 -0.31 14.81 12.71
C GLU A 56 -0.87 14.35 14.06
N GLN A 57 -1.05 15.31 14.98
CA GLN A 57 -1.65 15.08 16.31
C GLN A 57 -3.16 15.41 16.34
N LYS A 58 -3.72 15.87 15.22
CA LYS A 58 -5.16 16.13 15.07
C LYS A 58 -5.93 14.84 14.76
N ALA A 59 -7.25 14.92 14.64
CA ALA A 59 -8.05 13.77 14.22
C ALA A 59 -7.68 13.29 12.80
N PRO A 60 -7.63 11.97 12.53
CA PRO A 60 -7.38 11.45 11.20
C PRO A 60 -8.49 11.84 10.22
N PRO A 61 -8.21 11.85 8.91
CA PRO A 61 -9.20 12.19 7.89
C PRO A 61 -10.40 11.24 7.98
N PRO A 62 -11.63 11.74 7.74
CA PRO A 62 -12.82 10.92 7.80
C PRO A 62 -12.72 9.73 6.84
N GLY A 63 -13.10 8.55 7.34
CA GLY A 63 -13.14 7.32 6.55
C GLY A 63 -11.81 6.57 6.39
N PHE A 64 -10.84 6.86 7.26
CA PHE A 64 -9.68 6.00 7.53
C PHE A 64 -9.66 5.57 9.01
N PRO A 65 -10.71 4.95 9.56
CA PRO A 65 -10.69 4.49 10.95
C PRO A 65 -9.56 3.49 11.19
N VAL A 66 -9.11 3.37 12.44
CA VAL A 66 -8.31 2.20 12.85
C VAL A 66 -9.20 0.97 12.85
N SER A 67 -8.66 -0.17 12.44
CA SER A 67 -9.36 -1.46 12.42
C SER A 67 -9.87 -1.84 13.81
N SER A 68 -11.03 -2.49 13.87
CA SER A 68 -11.64 -2.91 15.14
C SER A 68 -10.76 -3.89 15.92
N ILE A 69 -10.00 -4.75 15.23
CA ILE A 69 -9.14 -5.75 15.90
C ILE A 69 -7.82 -5.15 16.42
N VAL A 70 -7.50 -3.89 16.11
CA VAL A 70 -6.26 -3.25 16.54
C VAL A 70 -6.55 -2.34 17.72
N GLY A 71 -5.96 -2.66 18.88
CA GLY A 71 -6.01 -1.75 20.01
C GLY A 71 -5.23 -0.48 19.70
N THR A 72 -5.90 0.66 19.72
CA THR A 72 -5.25 1.97 19.51
C THR A 72 -5.12 2.70 20.84
N PRO A 73 -3.91 3.09 21.27
CA PRO A 73 -3.78 3.96 22.42
C PRO A 73 -4.40 5.33 22.12
N ALA A 74 -5.02 5.97 23.12
CA ALA A 74 -5.53 7.33 22.97
C ALA A 74 -4.39 8.26 22.49
N GLY A 75 -4.66 9.07 21.45
CA GLY A 75 -3.67 9.97 20.88
C GLY A 75 -2.64 9.32 19.94
N ALA A 76 -2.98 8.17 19.33
CA ALA A 76 -2.15 7.59 18.28
C ALA A 76 -1.87 8.61 17.16
N ARG A 77 -0.58 8.77 16.87
CA ARG A 77 -0.10 9.68 15.84
C ARG A 77 -0.34 9.05 14.47
N TRP A 78 -0.63 9.88 13.49
CA TRP A 78 -0.84 9.39 12.12
C TRP A 78 -0.23 10.34 11.10
N ARG A 79 -0.06 9.85 9.88
CA ARG A 79 0.35 10.66 8.73
C ARG A 79 -0.34 10.20 7.46
N LYS A 80 -0.56 11.11 6.52
CA LYS A 80 -0.99 10.73 5.17
C LYS A 80 0.19 10.16 4.40
N LEU A 81 -0.09 9.10 3.65
CA LEU A 81 0.80 8.57 2.63
C LEU A 81 0.12 8.80 1.27
N PRO A 82 0.57 9.79 0.48
CA PRO A 82 -0.13 10.20 -0.73
C PRO A 82 -0.13 9.11 -1.81
N SER A 83 0.89 8.24 -1.82
CA SER A 83 0.99 7.11 -2.72
C SER A 83 1.46 5.87 -1.98
N PHE A 84 0.55 4.94 -1.74
CA PHE A 84 0.81 3.59 -1.27
C PHE A 84 -0.03 2.63 -2.11
N LEU A 85 0.60 1.69 -2.79
CA LEU A 85 -0.07 0.80 -3.76
C LEU A 85 -0.84 1.57 -4.85
N GLY A 86 -0.34 2.75 -5.23
CA GLY A 86 -1.00 3.65 -6.18
C GLY A 86 -2.27 4.34 -5.65
N ARG A 87 -2.47 4.36 -4.33
CA ARG A 87 -3.65 4.93 -3.65
C ARG A 87 -3.23 5.85 -2.51
N SER A 88 -4.16 6.71 -2.07
CA SER A 88 -3.98 7.44 -0.82
C SER A 88 -4.21 6.50 0.36
N ALA A 89 -3.30 6.57 1.33
CA ALA A 89 -3.34 5.80 2.56
C ALA A 89 -3.10 6.70 3.78
N VAL A 90 -3.46 6.19 4.95
CA VAL A 90 -3.10 6.75 6.25
C VAL A 90 -2.27 5.73 6.98
N VAL A 91 -1.21 6.18 7.63
CA VAL A 91 -0.37 5.34 8.50
C VAL A 91 -0.56 5.81 9.93
N TYR A 92 -0.99 4.91 10.80
CA TYR A 92 -1.02 5.12 12.24
C TYR A 92 0.24 4.55 12.85
N GLN A 93 0.97 5.37 13.61
CA GLN A 93 2.07 4.89 14.42
C GLN A 93 1.54 4.46 15.78
N LEU A 94 1.80 3.21 16.11
CA LEU A 94 1.34 2.54 17.31
C LEU A 94 2.54 2.16 18.17
N ARG A 95 2.35 2.21 19.49
CA ARG A 95 3.32 1.73 20.47
C ARG A 95 2.67 0.88 21.54
N ARG A 96 3.37 -0.18 21.94
CA ARG A 96 3.02 -1.10 23.03
C ARG A 96 4.27 -1.41 23.83
N GLY A 97 4.49 -0.63 24.90
CA GLY A 97 5.75 -0.68 25.65
C GLY A 97 6.92 -0.27 24.75
N PRO A 98 8.00 -1.07 24.66
CA PRO A 98 9.15 -0.76 23.79
C PRO A 98 8.87 -1.03 22.31
N THR A 99 7.80 -1.78 22.00
CA THR A 99 7.53 -2.24 20.63
C THR A 99 6.82 -1.17 19.81
N ARG A 100 7.35 -0.89 18.61
CA ARG A 100 6.71 -0.08 17.58
C ARG A 100 5.90 -0.95 16.61
N GLY A 101 4.78 -0.42 16.14
CA GLY A 101 4.13 -0.95 14.94
C GLY A 101 3.44 0.17 14.17
N ASP A 102 3.31 -0.02 12.86
CA ASP A 102 2.57 0.91 12.00
C ASP A 102 1.39 0.19 11.34
N LEU A 103 0.22 0.82 11.41
CA LEU A 103 -0.99 0.35 10.74
C LEU A 103 -1.26 1.22 9.51
N PHE A 104 -1.16 0.61 8.33
CA PHE A 104 -1.49 1.21 7.05
C PHE A 104 -2.97 0.96 6.75
N VAL A 105 -3.70 2.04 6.43
CA VAL A 105 -5.13 2.01 6.08
C VAL A 105 -5.31 2.57 4.68
N VAL A 106 -5.84 1.76 3.78
CA VAL A 106 -6.01 2.09 2.36
C VAL A 106 -7.47 1.96 1.97
N ARG A 107 -8.02 2.98 1.30
CA ARG A 107 -9.36 2.91 0.73
C ARG A 107 -9.37 2.08 -0.56
N LEU A 108 -10.18 1.02 -0.58
CA LEU A 108 -10.33 0.14 -1.74
C LEU A 108 -11.33 0.62 -2.78
N ALA A 109 -11.90 1.83 -2.62
CA ALA A 109 -12.84 2.41 -3.57
C ALA A 109 -12.36 2.22 -5.01
N ALA A 110 -13.30 1.94 -5.91
CA ALA A 110 -13.04 1.68 -7.33
C ALA A 110 -12.48 2.92 -8.02
N SER A 111 -11.17 3.15 -7.87
CA SER A 111 -10.45 4.07 -8.73
C SER A 111 -10.18 3.33 -10.03
N PRO A 112 -10.71 3.78 -11.17
CA PRO A 112 -10.52 3.11 -12.46
C PRO A 112 -9.05 3.07 -12.92
N ARG A 113 -8.17 3.82 -12.25
CA ARG A 113 -6.72 3.86 -12.52
C ARG A 113 -5.88 3.09 -11.51
N ALA A 114 -6.45 2.65 -10.38
CA ALA A 114 -5.69 1.96 -9.36
C ALA A 114 -5.64 0.45 -9.67
N PRO A 115 -4.51 -0.24 -9.44
CA PRO A 115 -4.44 -1.67 -9.63
C PRO A 115 -5.48 -2.40 -8.76
N LYS A 116 -5.94 -3.54 -9.29
CA LYS A 116 -6.86 -4.43 -8.57
C LYS A 116 -6.14 -5.02 -7.36
N ILE A 117 -6.85 -5.18 -6.25
CA ILE A 117 -6.33 -5.80 -5.03
C ILE A 117 -7.08 -7.11 -4.84
N GLU A 118 -6.34 -8.21 -4.82
CA GLU A 118 -6.84 -9.55 -4.60
C GLU A 118 -6.39 -10.01 -3.21
N LEU A 119 -7.35 -10.02 -2.29
CA LEU A 119 -7.14 -10.49 -0.93
C LEU A 119 -8.16 -11.58 -0.67
N SER A 120 -7.67 -12.72 -0.18
CA SER A 120 -8.50 -13.77 0.38
C SER A 120 -9.32 -13.21 1.53
N ARG A 121 -10.58 -13.63 1.64
CA ARG A 121 -11.56 -13.04 2.58
C ARG A 121 -11.02 -13.04 4.01
N VAL A 122 -11.45 -12.00 4.74
CA VAL A 122 -11.32 -11.74 6.19
C VAL A 122 -10.85 -12.97 6.98
N PRO A 123 -9.56 -13.05 7.37
CA PRO A 123 -9.17 -14.08 8.32
C PRO A 123 -9.66 -13.66 9.71
N VAL A 124 -10.27 -14.61 10.42
CA VAL A 124 -10.69 -14.49 11.84
C VAL A 124 -9.49 -14.16 12.75
N SER A 125 -8.28 -14.42 12.28
CA SER A 125 -7.03 -13.91 12.83
C SER A 125 -6.06 -13.67 11.68
N PRO A 126 -5.59 -12.43 11.43
CA PRO A 126 -4.51 -12.20 10.48
C PRO A 126 -3.34 -13.15 10.76
N GLN A 127 -2.87 -13.88 9.76
CA GLN A 127 -1.72 -14.77 9.93
C GLN A 127 -0.44 -13.94 9.80
N PRO A 128 0.34 -13.78 10.88
CA PRO A 128 1.56 -12.99 10.83
C PRO A 128 2.62 -13.68 9.97
N VAL A 129 3.20 -12.94 9.05
CA VAL A 129 4.44 -13.33 8.36
C VAL A 129 5.59 -12.59 9.04
N SER A 130 6.53 -13.34 9.61
CA SER A 130 7.74 -12.79 10.23
C SER A 130 8.91 -12.82 9.24
N THR A 131 9.57 -11.69 9.05
CA THR A 131 10.77 -11.57 8.21
C THR A 131 11.65 -10.45 8.73
N ALA A 132 12.96 -10.69 8.82
CA ALA A 132 13.95 -9.67 9.23
C ALA A 132 13.62 -8.96 10.56
N GLY A 133 13.09 -9.69 11.54
CA GLY A 133 12.72 -9.13 12.84
C GLY A 133 11.46 -8.24 12.82
N MET A 134 10.68 -8.30 11.75
CA MET A 134 9.38 -7.64 11.63
C MET A 134 8.29 -8.68 11.40
N THR A 135 7.11 -8.42 11.93
CA THR A 135 5.95 -9.27 11.74
C THR A 135 4.82 -8.45 11.14
N SER A 136 4.27 -8.92 10.03
CA SER A 136 3.21 -8.21 9.31
C SER A 136 2.02 -9.09 8.99
N ALA A 137 0.84 -8.48 8.93
CA ALA A 137 -0.34 -9.14 8.38
C ALA A 137 -1.26 -8.14 7.68
N VAL A 138 -2.07 -8.66 6.76
CA VAL A 138 -2.92 -7.88 5.87
C VAL A 138 -4.34 -8.41 5.94
N TRP A 139 -5.33 -7.53 5.99
CA TRP A 139 -6.73 -7.93 5.98
C TRP A 139 -7.64 -6.85 5.40
N ARG A 140 -8.90 -7.20 5.19
CA ARG A 140 -9.95 -6.28 4.75
C ARG A 140 -11.02 -6.16 5.80
N GLU A 141 -11.49 -4.94 6.02
CA GLU A 141 -12.60 -4.64 6.91
C GLU A 141 -13.35 -3.42 6.35
N GLN A 142 -14.67 -3.50 6.24
CA GLN A 142 -15.56 -2.39 5.82
C GLN A 142 -15.12 -1.65 4.53
N GLY A 143 -14.58 -2.37 3.54
CA GLY A 143 -14.13 -1.76 2.28
C GLY A 143 -12.77 -1.04 2.36
N LEU A 144 -12.05 -1.21 3.47
CA LEU A 144 -10.69 -0.76 3.67
C LEU A 144 -9.74 -1.97 3.64
N LEU A 145 -8.52 -1.71 3.21
CA LEU A 145 -7.38 -2.60 3.36
C LEU A 145 -6.56 -2.12 4.54
N PHE A 146 -6.24 -3.04 5.42
CA PHE A 146 -5.37 -2.84 6.56
C PHE A 146 -4.11 -3.68 6.40
N ALA A 147 -2.96 -3.08 6.65
CA ALA A 147 -1.71 -3.82 6.81
C ALA A 147 -1.05 -3.34 8.11
N LEU A 148 -0.85 -4.25 9.06
CA LEU A 148 -0.14 -3.97 10.30
C LEU A 148 1.26 -4.55 10.19
N VAL A 149 2.26 -3.74 10.49
CA VAL A 149 3.65 -4.15 10.62
C VAL A 149 4.13 -3.83 12.03
N VAL A 150 4.76 -4.79 12.68
CA VAL A 150 5.23 -4.69 14.07
C VAL A 150 6.68 -5.11 14.14
N GLU A 151 7.49 -4.43 14.95
CA GLU A 151 8.82 -4.89 15.32
C GLU A 151 8.74 -6.11 16.23
N GLY A 152 9.53 -7.14 15.92
CA GLY A 152 9.56 -8.40 16.66
C GLY A 152 8.77 -9.52 15.99
N GLY A 153 8.38 -10.50 16.80
CA GLY A 153 7.73 -11.73 16.36
C GLY A 153 6.22 -11.73 16.58
N ASP A 154 5.64 -12.93 16.50
CA ASP A 154 4.21 -13.18 16.74
C ASP A 154 3.78 -12.74 18.16
N GLY A 155 4.66 -12.88 19.16
CA GLY A 155 4.38 -12.43 20.53
C GLY A 155 4.13 -10.93 20.63
N GLU A 156 4.97 -10.12 19.99
CA GLU A 156 4.83 -8.67 19.89
C GLU A 156 3.58 -8.30 19.09
N TYR A 157 3.40 -8.94 17.93
CA TYR A 157 2.24 -8.75 17.06
C TYR A 157 0.91 -8.93 17.80
N ARG A 158 0.80 -10.02 18.59
CA ARG A 158 -0.40 -10.32 19.38
C ARG A 158 -0.72 -9.24 20.41
N ARG A 159 0.24 -8.46 20.90
CA ARG A 159 -0.04 -7.34 21.83
C ARG A 159 -0.79 -6.19 21.18
N PHE A 160 -0.72 -6.06 19.85
CA PHE A 160 -1.47 -5.07 19.08
C PHE A 160 -2.88 -5.55 18.75
N ILE A 161 -3.06 -6.86 18.51
CA ILE A 161 -4.36 -7.47 18.14
C ILE A 161 -5.20 -7.90 19.37
N ALA A 162 -4.58 -8.47 20.39
CA ALA A 162 -5.27 -9.00 21.59
C ALA A 162 -5.78 -7.92 22.55
N ALA A 163 -5.52 -6.64 22.26
CA ALA A 163 -6.08 -5.52 22.99
C ALA A 163 -7.60 -5.33 22.73
N HIS A 164 -8.24 -6.26 22.01
CA HIS A 164 -9.69 -6.29 21.79
C HIS A 164 -10.35 -7.53 22.43
N PRO A 165 -11.49 -7.36 23.13
CA PRO A 165 -12.13 -8.43 23.92
C PRO A 165 -12.60 -9.63 23.08
N VAL A 166 -12.90 -9.43 21.80
CA VAL A 166 -13.38 -10.49 20.89
C VAL A 166 -12.30 -11.52 20.58
N VAL A 167 -11.03 -11.12 20.45
CA VAL A 167 -9.91 -12.03 20.16
C VAL A 167 -9.47 -12.76 21.43
N ALA A 168 -9.58 -12.13 22.60
CA ALA A 168 -9.28 -12.76 23.88
C ALA A 168 -10.19 -13.97 24.19
N MET A 169 -11.44 -13.97 23.70
CA MET A 169 -12.37 -15.11 23.84
C MET A 169 -12.04 -16.31 22.94
N LEU A 170 -11.28 -16.12 21.85
CA LEU A 170 -10.89 -17.18 20.92
C LEU A 170 -9.50 -17.75 21.21
N ALA A 171 -8.76 -17.17 22.17
CA ALA A 171 -7.51 -17.76 22.63
C ALA A 171 -7.82 -19.08 23.35
N PRO A 172 -7.19 -20.22 22.98
CA PRO A 172 -7.41 -21.47 23.69
C PRO A 172 -7.07 -21.25 25.15
N ALA A 173 -8.03 -21.54 26.03
CA ALA A 173 -7.83 -21.53 27.47
C ALA A 173 -6.58 -22.37 27.75
N ARG A 174 -5.49 -21.72 28.18
CA ARG A 174 -4.30 -22.45 28.64
C ARG A 174 -4.75 -23.28 29.83
N GLN A 175 -4.97 -24.57 29.61
CA GLN A 175 -5.05 -25.54 30.69
C GLN A 175 -3.71 -25.46 31.44
N ARG A 176 -3.79 -25.03 32.70
CA ARG A 176 -2.73 -25.21 33.69
C ARG A 176 -2.80 -26.63 34.24
#